data_AF-A0A067DK94-F1
#
_entry.id   AF-A0A067DK94-F1
#
_cell.length_a   1.000
_cell.length_b   1.000
_cell.length_c   1.000
_cell.angle_alpha   90.00
_cell.angle_beta   90.00
_cell.angle_gamma   90.00
#
_symmetry.space_group_name_H-M   'P 1'
#
loop_
_entity.id
_entity.type
_entity.pdbx_description
1 polymer ?
#
loop_
_entity_poly.entity_id
_entity_poly.type
_entity_poly.pdbx_seq_one_letter_code
_entity_poly.pdbx_strand_id
1 'polypeptide(L)'
;EILQLCDNRCVLFDNKTKDEAKRTEQAGKLLSLVNSVIVETGGQPYTDEFLAELKRGATELCDQQAEVDSLKEYSKQEISKLMGQMQESYEDQIKRITEMVFFTLLVLASKYDMHMRSFLISDLEVIKTAALSLPLDCWRLPSEKTLYLAS
;
A
#
# COMPACT_ATOMS: atom_id res chain seq x y z
N GLU A 1 -1.99 -18.44 68.89
CA GLU A 1 -1.62 -17.11 68.35
C GLU A 1 -2.18 -16.85 66.96
N ILE A 2 -1.87 -17.64 65.91
CA ILE A 2 -2.32 -17.33 64.53
C ILE A 2 -3.85 -17.24 64.36
N LEU A 3 -4.63 -18.19 64.92
CA LEU A 3 -6.10 -18.15 64.80
C LEU A 3 -6.71 -16.88 65.40
N GLN A 4 -6.12 -16.34 66.48
CA GLN A 4 -6.58 -15.10 67.09
C GLN A 4 -6.30 -13.88 66.19
N LEU A 5 -5.16 -13.86 65.48
CA LEU A 5 -4.86 -12.82 64.49
C LEU A 5 -5.83 -12.83 63.30
N CYS A 6 -6.45 -13.97 63.02
CA CYS A 6 -7.47 -14.15 61.99
C CYS A 6 -8.91 -14.00 62.53
N ASP A 7 -9.11 -13.49 63.75
CA ASP A 7 -10.42 -13.39 64.42
C ASP A 7 -11.16 -14.72 64.53
N ASN A 8 -10.41 -15.82 64.64
CA ASN A 8 -10.90 -17.20 64.63
C ASN A 8 -11.74 -17.55 63.38
N ARG A 9 -11.61 -16.79 62.29
CA ARG A 9 -12.19 -17.12 60.98
C ARG A 9 -11.50 -18.38 60.44
N CYS A 10 -12.17 -19.52 60.59
CA CYS A 10 -11.63 -20.83 60.23
C CYS A 10 -12.74 -21.75 59.69
N VAL A 11 -12.42 -22.53 58.66
CA VAL A 11 -13.29 -23.58 58.12
C VAL A 11 -12.46 -24.82 57.86
N LEU A 12 -12.96 -25.98 58.30
CA LEU A 12 -12.35 -27.27 58.02
C LEU A 12 -12.95 -27.87 56.75
N PHE A 13 -12.09 -28.25 55.81
CA PHE A 13 -12.47 -28.94 54.58
C PHE A 13 -12.08 -30.42 54.67
N ASP A 14 -13.06 -31.30 54.42
CA ASP A 14 -12.79 -32.71 54.16
C ASP A 14 -12.70 -32.93 52.65
N ASN A 15 -11.51 -32.71 52.09
CA ASN A 15 -11.25 -32.85 50.66
C ASN A 15 -11.39 -34.29 50.13
N LYS A 16 -11.59 -35.30 51.01
CA LYS A 16 -11.77 -36.70 50.60
C LYS A 16 -13.24 -37.11 50.54
N THR A 17 -14.16 -36.29 51.06
CA THR A 17 -15.58 -36.61 51.07
C THR A 17 -16.13 -36.70 49.65
N LYS A 18 -16.94 -37.74 49.39
CA LYS A 18 -17.70 -37.90 48.14
C LYS A 18 -19.15 -37.43 48.26
N ASP A 19 -19.52 -36.93 49.43
CA ASP A 19 -20.86 -36.45 49.74
C ASP A 19 -20.99 -34.99 49.26
N GLU A 20 -21.75 -34.78 48.19
CA GLU A 20 -21.99 -33.46 47.60
C GLU A 20 -22.67 -32.48 48.55
N ALA A 21 -23.51 -32.95 49.47
CA ALA A 21 -24.15 -32.09 50.45
C ALA A 21 -23.10 -31.53 51.43
N LYS A 22 -22.16 -32.38 51.88
CA LYS A 22 -21.04 -31.95 52.73
C LYS A 22 -20.10 -30.99 52.01
N ARG A 23 -19.81 -31.22 50.72
CA ARG A 23 -19.01 -30.30 49.90
C ARG A 23 -19.67 -28.92 49.80
N THR A 24 -20.97 -28.91 49.53
CA THR A 24 -21.77 -27.68 49.43
C THR A 24 -21.83 -26.94 50.77
N GLU A 25 -22.03 -27.67 51.86
CA GLU A 25 -22.04 -27.10 53.21
C GLU A 25 -20.68 -26.45 53.56
N GLN A 26 -19.56 -27.12 53.26
CA GLN A 26 -18.22 -26.60 53.49
C GLN A 26 -17.93 -25.35 52.66
N ALA A 27 -18.28 -25.35 51.37
CA ALA A 27 -18.17 -24.18 50.51
C ALA A 27 -19.05 -23.01 51.00
N GLY A 28 -20.27 -23.31 51.43
CA GLY A 28 -21.19 -22.32 52.01
C GLY A 28 -20.64 -21.67 53.27
N LYS A 29 -20.01 -22.45 54.17
CA LYS A 29 -19.32 -21.92 55.36
C LYS A 29 -18.17 -20.98 54.99
N LEU A 30 -17.36 -21.34 53.98
CA LEU A 30 -16.29 -20.48 53.50
C LEU A 30 -16.83 -19.16 52.92
N LEU A 31 -17.83 -19.22 52.04
CA LEU A 31 -18.44 -18.04 51.45
C LEU A 31 -19.07 -17.12 52.49
N SER A 32 -19.69 -17.69 53.54
CA SER A 32 -20.23 -16.93 54.67
C SER A 32 -19.13 -16.12 55.36
N LEU A 33 -17.97 -16.73 55.66
CA LEU A 33 -16.84 -16.01 56.24
C LEU A 33 -16.29 -14.93 55.29
N VAL A 34 -16.13 -15.25 54.00
CA VAL A 34 -15.64 -14.28 53.01
C VAL A 34 -16.58 -13.06 52.93
N ASN A 35 -17.89 -13.28 52.91
CA ASN A 35 -18.88 -12.21 52.90
C ASN A 35 -18.79 -11.34 54.16
N SER A 36 -18.60 -11.95 55.34
CA SER A 36 -18.36 -11.19 56.57
C SER A 36 -17.12 -10.31 56.45
N VAL A 37 -16.01 -10.84 55.92
CA VAL A 37 -14.79 -10.04 55.70
C VAL A 37 -15.05 -8.88 54.74
N ILE A 38 -15.77 -9.11 53.63
CA ILE A 38 -16.11 -8.06 52.67
C ILE A 38 -16.93 -6.95 53.33
N VAL A 39 -17.90 -7.28 54.20
CA VAL A 39 -18.68 -6.28 54.94
C VAL A 39 -17.80 -5.53 55.93
N GLU A 40 -16.93 -6.23 56.66
CA GLU A 40 -15.97 -5.64 57.61
C GLU A 40 -14.98 -4.68 56.93
N THR A 41 -14.52 -5.00 55.72
CA THR A 41 -13.59 -4.17 54.95
C THR A 41 -14.28 -3.11 54.10
N GLY A 42 -15.59 -2.91 54.25
CA GLY A 42 -16.36 -1.93 53.47
C GLY A 42 -16.34 -2.21 51.97
N GLY A 43 -16.24 -3.49 51.59
CA GLY A 43 -16.16 -3.94 50.21
C GLY A 43 -14.79 -3.77 49.57
N GLN A 44 -13.81 -3.21 50.29
CA GLN A 44 -12.48 -3.01 49.73
C GLN A 44 -11.69 -4.32 49.77
N PRO A 45 -11.21 -4.82 48.62
CA PRO A 45 -10.31 -5.95 48.60
C PRO A 45 -8.96 -5.58 49.23
N TYR A 46 -8.21 -6.60 49.63
CA TYR A 46 -6.84 -6.38 50.09
C TYR A 46 -6.04 -5.67 48.99
N THR A 47 -5.58 -4.46 49.30
CA THR A 47 -4.83 -3.63 48.37
C THR A 47 -3.52 -3.25 49.07
N ASP A 48 -2.43 -3.80 48.56
CA ASP A 48 -1.09 -3.36 48.93
C ASP A 48 -0.68 -2.18 48.05
N GLU A 49 0.18 -1.30 48.56
CA GLU A 49 0.75 -0.15 47.84
C GLU A 49 1.35 -0.61 46.50
N PHE A 50 2.02 -1.76 46.51
CA PHE A 50 2.55 -2.42 45.32
C PHE A 50 1.48 -2.79 44.28
N LEU A 51 0.32 -3.28 44.72
CA LEU A 51 -0.77 -3.69 43.82
C LEU A 51 -1.50 -2.48 43.24
N ALA A 52 -1.63 -1.40 44.02
CA ALA A 52 -2.15 -0.12 43.54
C ALA A 52 -1.21 0.51 42.51
N GLU A 53 0.10 0.46 42.74
CA GLU A 53 1.14 0.89 41.80
C GLU A 53 1.10 0.12 40.49
N LEU A 54 1.03 -1.21 40.55
CA LEU A 54 0.96 -2.04 39.34
C LEU A 54 -0.28 -1.71 38.50
N LYS A 55 -1.45 -1.56 39.12
CA LYS A 55 -2.68 -1.21 38.40
C LYS A 55 -2.57 0.16 37.72
N ARG A 56 -2.02 1.15 38.43
CA ARG A 56 -1.81 2.50 37.90
C ARG A 56 -0.82 2.50 36.73
N GLY A 57 0.31 1.83 36.88
CA GLY A 57 1.29 1.68 35.80
C GLY A 57 0.72 0.98 34.57
N ALA A 58 -0.11 -0.06 34.77
CA ALA A 58 -0.78 -0.74 33.66
C ALA A 58 -1.75 0.19 32.90
N THR A 59 -2.52 1.02 33.62
CA THR A 59 -3.42 1.99 32.98
C THR A 59 -2.65 3.08 32.23
N GLU A 60 -1.58 3.62 32.83
CA GLU A 60 -0.74 4.64 32.17
C GLU A 60 -0.08 4.11 30.89
N LEU A 61 0.39 2.86 30.91
CA LEU A 61 0.95 2.22 29.72
C LEU A 61 -0.09 2.00 28.62
N CYS A 62 -1.33 1.64 28.98
CA CYS A 62 -2.41 1.52 28.01
C CYS A 62 -2.73 2.87 27.33
N ASP A 63 -2.79 3.95 28.11
CA ASP A 63 -3.07 5.29 27.59
C ASP A 63 -1.94 5.78 26.67
N GLN A 64 -0.68 5.59 27.07
CA GLN A 64 0.48 5.92 26.25
C GLN A 64 0.51 5.12 24.95
N GLN A 65 0.16 3.83 24.99
CA GLN A 65 0.10 2.99 23.80
C GLN A 65 -0.96 3.50 22.80
N ALA A 66 -2.13 3.91 23.30
CA ALA A 66 -3.18 4.48 22.45
C ALA A 66 -2.76 5.79 21.77
N GLU A 67 -2.03 6.65 22.48
CA GLU A 67 -1.49 7.90 21.92
C GLU A 67 -0.44 7.62 20.83
N VAL A 68 0.48 6.68 21.08
CA VAL A 68 1.50 6.26 20.10
C VAL A 68 0.86 5.68 18.84
N ASP A 69 -0.15 4.83 18.99
CA ASP A 69 -0.84 4.23 17.86
C ASP A 69 -1.56 5.29 17.01
N SER A 70 -2.20 6.28 17.66
CA SER A 70 -2.83 7.41 16.98
C SER A 70 -1.81 8.25 16.18
N LEU A 71 -0.67 8.58 16.77
CA LEU A 71 0.40 9.32 16.10
C LEU A 71 1.01 8.55 14.92
N LYS A 72 1.17 7.23 15.07
CA LYS A 72 1.67 6.36 14.01
C LYS A 72 0.72 6.32 12.82
N GLU A 73 -0.57 6.20 13.08
CA GLU A 73 -1.59 6.20 12.04
C GLU A 73 -1.66 7.53 11.30
N TYR A 74 -1.60 8.65 12.04
CA TYR A 74 -1.43 9.98 11.47
C TYR A 74 -0.21 10.00 10.54
N SER A 75 1.00 9.69 11.03
CA SER A 75 2.23 9.72 10.22
C SER A 75 2.14 8.92 8.91
N LYS A 76 1.42 7.78 8.92
CA LYS A 76 1.22 6.92 7.75
C LYS A 76 0.36 7.61 6.70
N GLN A 77 -0.68 8.33 7.11
CA GLN A 77 -1.56 9.06 6.20
C GLN A 77 -0.83 10.21 5.51
N GLU A 78 -0.07 11.00 6.27
CA GLU A 78 0.78 12.09 5.77
C GLU A 78 1.80 11.59 4.74
N ILE A 79 2.52 10.51 5.06
CA ILE A 79 3.51 9.90 4.16
C ILE A 79 2.83 9.40 2.89
N SER A 80 1.68 8.71 3.01
CA SER A 80 0.94 8.21 1.85
C SER A 80 0.48 9.34 0.94
N LYS A 81 0.01 10.45 1.52
CA LYS A 81 -0.43 11.64 0.78
C LYS A 81 0.73 12.28 0.02
N LEU A 82 1.87 12.46 0.69
CA LEU A 82 3.06 13.04 0.07
C LEU A 82 3.61 12.17 -1.07
N MET A 83 3.66 10.84 -0.87
CA MET A 83 4.09 9.89 -1.89
C MET A 83 3.17 9.90 -3.11
N GLY A 84 1.84 9.98 -2.90
CA GLY A 84 0.87 10.09 -3.98
C GLY A 84 1.05 11.37 -4.81
N GLN A 85 1.18 12.52 -4.14
CA GLN A 85 1.42 13.81 -4.83
C GLN A 85 2.72 13.81 -5.65
N MET A 86 3.77 13.20 -5.10
CA MET A 86 5.04 13.07 -5.80
C MET A 86 4.91 12.16 -7.03
N GLN A 87 4.21 11.04 -6.90
CA GLN A 87 3.98 10.12 -8.01
C GLN A 87 3.15 10.76 -9.13
N GLU A 88 2.04 11.42 -8.80
CA GLU A 88 1.23 12.16 -9.77
C GLU A 88 2.05 13.22 -10.51
N SER A 89 2.89 13.97 -9.78
CA SER A 89 3.78 14.98 -10.38
C SER A 89 4.82 14.37 -11.33
N TYR A 90 5.32 13.17 -11.05
CA TYR A 90 6.26 12.48 -11.96
C TYR A 90 5.55 11.94 -13.19
N GLU A 91 4.36 11.35 -13.04
CA GLU A 91 3.54 10.86 -14.14
C GLU A 91 3.19 12.01 -15.11
N ASP A 92 2.81 13.17 -14.58
CA ASP A 92 2.53 14.37 -15.39
C ASP A 92 3.75 14.87 -16.16
N GLN A 93 4.94 14.86 -15.54
CA GLN A 93 6.17 15.25 -16.21
C GLN A 93 6.52 14.31 -17.35
N ILE A 94 6.42 12.99 -17.11
CA ILE A 94 6.65 11.97 -18.14
C ILE A 94 5.70 12.20 -19.30
N LYS A 95 4.40 12.38 -19.05
CA LYS A 95 3.39 12.62 -20.08
C LYS A 95 3.73 13.84 -20.94
N ARG A 96 4.08 14.98 -20.34
CA ARG A 96 4.47 16.20 -21.06
C ARG A 96 5.70 15.98 -21.96
N ILE A 97 6.71 15.28 -21.44
CA ILE A 97 7.92 14.97 -22.21
C ILE A 97 7.58 14.03 -23.37
N THR A 98 6.81 12.98 -23.13
CA THR A 98 6.39 12.02 -24.16
C THR A 98 5.62 12.72 -25.27
N GLU A 99 4.66 13.60 -24.93
CA GLU A 99 3.91 14.39 -25.90
C GLU A 99 4.84 15.29 -26.73
N MET A 100 5.73 16.04 -26.09
CA MET A 100 6.67 16.93 -26.78
C MET A 100 7.60 16.17 -27.73
N VAL A 101 8.16 15.05 -27.28
CA VAL A 101 9.04 14.19 -28.11
C VAL A 101 8.25 13.63 -29.29
N PHE A 102 7.03 13.15 -29.07
CA PHE A 102 6.18 12.62 -30.13
C PHE A 102 5.87 13.68 -31.20
N PHE A 103 5.47 14.88 -30.80
CA PHE A 103 5.24 16.00 -31.72
C PHE A 103 6.50 16.40 -32.49
N THR A 104 7.66 16.43 -31.83
CA THR A 104 8.94 16.77 -32.46
C THR A 104 9.33 15.75 -33.52
N LEU A 105 9.17 14.45 -33.22
CA LEU A 105 9.43 13.37 -34.17
C LEU A 105 8.50 13.46 -35.39
N LEU A 106 7.21 13.75 -35.17
CA LEU A 106 6.24 13.90 -36.25
C LEU A 106 6.60 15.04 -37.20
N VAL A 107 6.93 16.22 -36.66
CA VAL A 107 7.34 17.39 -37.46
C VAL A 107 8.61 17.09 -38.26
N LEU A 108 9.60 16.45 -37.64
CA LEU A 108 10.84 16.07 -38.33
C LEU A 108 10.55 15.08 -39.47
N ALA A 109 9.77 14.03 -39.22
CA ALA A 109 9.40 13.06 -40.24
C ALA A 109 8.69 13.72 -41.43
N SER A 110 7.73 14.62 -41.18
CA SER A 110 7.08 15.39 -42.25
C SER A 110 8.06 16.27 -43.02
N LYS A 111 9.00 16.94 -42.34
CA LYS A 111 10.01 17.78 -42.98
C LYS A 111 10.94 16.97 -43.90
N TYR A 112 11.38 15.79 -43.45
CA TYR A 112 12.19 14.88 -44.27
C TYR A 112 11.41 14.37 -45.49
N ASP A 113 10.14 13.98 -45.31
CA ASP A 113 9.28 13.55 -46.43
C ASP A 113 9.09 14.66 -47.47
N MET A 114 8.82 15.89 -47.02
CA MET A 114 8.73 17.05 -47.90
C MET A 114 10.03 17.31 -48.68
N HIS A 115 11.18 17.19 -48.02
CA HIS A 115 12.48 17.38 -48.67
C HIS A 115 12.74 16.32 -49.74
N MET A 116 12.51 15.04 -49.43
CA MET A 116 12.68 13.95 -50.40
C MET A 116 11.72 14.09 -51.58
N ARG A 117 10.46 14.46 -51.35
CA ARG A 117 9.50 14.75 -52.43
C ARG A 117 9.98 15.88 -53.33
N SER A 118 10.46 16.98 -52.75
CA SER A 118 10.96 18.14 -53.52
C SER A 118 12.16 17.78 -54.40
N PHE A 119 13.06 16.93 -53.88
CA PHE A 119 14.21 16.43 -54.62
C PHE A 119 13.80 15.54 -55.80
N LEU A 120 12.93 14.56 -55.55
CA LEU A 120 12.42 13.66 -56.61
C LEU A 120 11.68 14.42 -57.71
N ILE A 121 10.88 15.45 -57.34
CA ILE A 121 10.20 16.31 -58.32
C ILE A 121 11.22 17.04 -59.20
N SER A 122 12.27 17.60 -58.58
CA SER A 122 13.33 18.31 -59.29
C SER A 122 14.07 17.40 -60.28
N ASP A 123 14.44 16.18 -59.88
CA ASP A 123 15.07 15.19 -60.76
C ASP A 123 14.15 14.81 -61.94
N LEU A 124 12.85 14.63 -61.68
CA LEU A 124 11.85 14.36 -62.72
C LEU A 124 11.73 15.50 -63.73
N GLU A 125 11.79 16.76 -63.27
CA GLU A 125 11.78 17.94 -64.15
C GLU A 125 13.04 18.02 -65.01
N VAL A 126 14.21 17.73 -64.44
CA VAL A 126 15.47 17.66 -65.18
C VAL A 126 15.41 16.58 -66.25
N ILE A 127 14.96 15.37 -65.91
CA ILE A 127 14.82 14.27 -66.86
C ILE A 127 13.84 14.63 -67.98
N LYS A 128 12.67 15.19 -67.65
CA LYS A 128 11.68 15.63 -68.65
C LYS A 128 12.27 16.67 -69.61
N THR A 129 12.99 17.65 -69.07
CA THR A 129 13.63 18.72 -69.87
C THR A 129 14.70 18.15 -70.80
N ALA A 130 15.57 17.28 -70.27
CA ALA A 130 16.59 16.61 -71.06
C ALA A 130 15.97 15.78 -72.20
N ALA A 131 14.89 15.05 -71.90
CA ALA A 131 14.21 14.25 -72.90
C ALA A 131 13.62 15.12 -74.03
N LEU A 132 12.94 16.23 -73.70
CA LEU A 132 12.39 17.17 -74.69
C LEU A 132 13.45 17.81 -75.61
N SER A 133 14.71 17.86 -75.16
CA SER A 133 15.83 18.36 -75.95
C SER A 133 16.49 17.31 -76.86
N LEU A 134 16.09 16.03 -76.75
CA LEU A 134 16.59 14.97 -77.63
C LEU A 134 15.84 14.97 -78.98
N PRO A 135 16.53 14.74 -80.11
CA PRO A 135 15.92 14.60 -81.43
C PRO A 135 14.83 13.51 -81.47
N LEU A 136 13.81 13.68 -82.32
CA LEU A 136 12.68 12.74 -82.49
C LEU A 136 13.14 11.28 -82.75
N ASP A 137 14.32 11.08 -83.34
CA ASP A 137 14.89 9.76 -83.63
C ASP A 137 15.36 8.99 -82.39
N CYS A 138 15.60 9.68 -81.26
CA CYS A 138 15.96 9.07 -79.98
C CYS A 138 14.75 8.53 -79.19
N TRP A 139 13.53 8.88 -79.62
CA TRP A 139 12.27 8.50 -78.95
C TRP A 139 11.63 7.22 -79.53
N ARG A 140 12.38 6.46 -80.33
CA ARG A 140 11.89 5.21 -80.93
C ARG A 140 11.75 4.15 -79.83
N LEU A 141 10.53 3.99 -79.30
CA LEU A 141 10.15 2.82 -78.49
C LEU A 141 10.51 1.54 -79.25
N PRO A 142 11.05 0.50 -78.59
CA PRO A 142 11.26 -0.79 -79.24
C PRO A 142 9.89 -1.28 -79.73
N SER A 143 9.73 -1.48 -81.04
CA SER A 143 8.56 -2.17 -81.56
C SER A 143 8.63 -3.62 -81.08
N GLU A 144 7.49 -4.21 -80.70
CA GLU A 144 7.33 -5.59 -80.19
C GLU A 144 7.87 -6.71 -81.12
N LYS A 145 8.59 -6.39 -82.20
CA LYS A 145 9.12 -7.37 -83.16
C LYS A 145 10.60 -7.73 -82.97
N THR A 146 11.30 -7.23 -81.95
CA THR A 146 12.72 -7.56 -81.72
C THR A 146 12.98 -8.63 -80.65
N LEU A 147 11.97 -9.40 -80.25
CA LEU A 147 12.10 -10.49 -79.28
C LEU A 147 12.57 -11.84 -79.86
N TYR A 148 12.87 -11.92 -81.16
CA TYR A 148 13.45 -13.11 -81.77
C TYR A 148 14.65 -12.69 -82.61
N LEU A 149 15.88 -12.84 -82.08
CA LEU A 149 17.15 -13.08 -82.79
C LEU A 149 18.33 -12.88 -81.82
N ALA A 150 18.29 -13.59 -80.69
CA ALA A 150 19.47 -13.84 -79.87
C ALA A 150 19.25 -15.19 -79.16
N SER A 151 19.46 -16.28 -79.90
CA SER A 151 19.72 -17.63 -79.41
C SER A 151 21.07 -18.06 -79.96
#